data_AF-A0AAD4DN63-F1
#
_entry.id   AF-A0AAD4DN63-F1
#
_cell.length_a   1.000
_cell.length_b   1.000
_cell.length_c   1.000
_cell.angle_alpha   90.00
_cell.angle_beta   90.00
_cell.angle_gamma   90.00
#
_symmetry.space_group_name_H-M   'P 1'
#
loop_
_entity.id
_entity.type
_entity.pdbx_description
1 polymer ?
#
loop_
_entity_poly.entity_id
_entity_poly.type
_entity_poly.pdbx_seq_one_letter_code
_entity_poly.pdbx_strand_id
1 'polypeptide(L)'
;PGRKSADTSSILEAAFVEIEQSFLELSGSTSIPVQQVINWFLKSRGRTTVSTNFWNLYARSYFKDHTEQELARVGLKLPADGGSPGMSIRTKCYDLFKEAFPDTYKDILSVHDEVTILSATPQTVSQRGQEFQKYYRRM
;
A
#
# COMPACT_ATOMS: atom_id res chain seq x y z
N PRO A 1 22.57 -19.72 -8.71
CA PRO A 1 21.82 -18.85 -9.66
C PRO A 1 22.66 -18.62 -10.94
N GLY A 2 22.30 -19.30 -12.03
CA GLY A 2 23.03 -19.23 -13.30
C GLY A 2 22.81 -17.91 -14.03
N ARG A 3 23.86 -17.40 -14.69
CA ARG A 3 23.82 -16.17 -15.50
C ARG A 3 22.83 -16.36 -16.65
N LYS A 4 21.80 -15.52 -16.74
CA LYS A 4 20.85 -15.51 -17.88
C LYS A 4 21.65 -15.29 -19.17
N SER A 5 21.37 -16.06 -20.22
CA SER A 5 21.96 -15.84 -21.54
C SER A 5 21.52 -14.49 -22.10
N ALA A 6 22.33 -13.87 -22.97
CA ALA A 6 22.01 -12.58 -23.58
C ALA A 6 20.67 -12.64 -24.34
N ASP A 7 20.40 -13.76 -25.02
CA ASP A 7 19.15 -14.00 -25.74
C ASP A 7 17.93 -14.03 -24.81
N THR A 8 18.06 -14.67 -23.64
CA THR A 8 16.98 -14.70 -22.64
C THR A 8 16.68 -13.30 -22.10
N SER A 9 17.72 -12.49 -21.88
CA SER A 9 17.53 -11.10 -21.45
C SER A 9 16.83 -10.26 -22.51
N SER A 10 17.20 -10.41 -23.79
CA SER A 10 16.56 -9.69 -24.91
C SER A 10 15.07 -10.01 -25.02
N ILE A 11 14.71 -11.30 -24.94
CA ILE A 11 13.30 -11.74 -24.96
C ILE A 11 12.52 -11.17 -23.78
N LEU A 12 13.12 -11.16 -22.58
CA LEU A 12 12.48 -10.61 -21.40
C LEU A 12 12.24 -9.11 -21.51
N GLU A 13 13.22 -8.34 -22.00
CA GLU A 13 13.06 -6.89 -22.18
C GLU A 13 11.95 -6.56 -23.18
N ALA A 14 11.90 -7.26 -24.32
CA ALA A 14 10.82 -7.08 -25.30
C ALA A 14 9.44 -7.36 -24.68
N ALA A 15 9.31 -8.47 -23.95
CA ALA A 15 8.07 -8.81 -23.26
C ALA A 15 7.71 -7.81 -22.15
N PHE A 16 8.70 -7.26 -21.43
CA PHE A 16 8.45 -6.25 -20.40
C PHE A 16 7.93 -4.94 -20.98
N VAL A 17 8.41 -4.53 -22.15
CA VAL A 17 7.88 -3.37 -22.87
C VAL A 17 6.41 -3.57 -23.23
N GLU A 18 6.03 -4.75 -23.73
CA GLU A 18 4.63 -5.06 -24.07
C GLU A 18 3.71 -5.03 -22.82
N ILE A 19 4.21 -5.56 -21.70
CA ILE A 19 3.49 -5.56 -20.42
C ILE A 19 3.34 -4.13 -19.88
N GLU A 20 4.41 -3.33 -19.92
CA GLU A 20 4.38 -1.94 -19.48
C GLU A 20 3.37 -1.12 -20.30
N GLN A 21 3.37 -1.27 -21.62
CA GLN A 21 2.42 -0.62 -22.51
C GLN A 21 0.97 -0.98 -22.16
N SER A 22 0.70 -2.27 -21.88
CA SER A 22 -0.63 -2.73 -21.48
C SER A 22 -1.09 -2.07 -20.16
N PHE A 23 -0.19 -1.89 -19.20
CA PHE A 23 -0.51 -1.19 -17.95
C PHE A 23 -0.75 0.31 -18.16
N LEU A 24 0.01 0.96 -19.04
CA LEU A 24 -0.16 2.37 -19.36
C LEU A 24 -1.48 2.64 -20.07
N GLU A 25 -1.89 1.79 -21.02
CA GLU A 25 -3.19 1.89 -21.70
C GLU A 25 -4.35 1.68 -20.73
N LEU A 26 -4.22 0.72 -19.82
CA LEU A 26 -5.22 0.49 -18.77
C LEU A 26 -5.29 1.67 -17.79
N SER A 27 -4.15 2.26 -17.45
CA SER A 27 -4.07 3.48 -16.64
C SER A 27 -4.77 4.65 -17.34
N GLY A 28 -4.49 4.87 -18.62
CA GLY A 28 -5.10 5.95 -19.41
C GLY A 28 -6.61 5.81 -19.57
N SER A 29 -7.10 4.59 -19.83
CA SER A 29 -8.54 4.33 -20.01
C SER A 29 -9.35 4.40 -18.71
N THR A 30 -8.73 4.12 -17.56
CA THR A 30 -9.40 4.13 -16.25
C THR A 30 -9.16 5.40 -15.44
N SER A 31 -8.22 6.27 -15.88
CA SER A 31 -7.70 7.39 -15.09
C SER A 31 -7.07 6.97 -13.74
N ILE A 32 -6.73 5.69 -13.59
CA ILE A 32 -6.11 5.14 -12.38
C ILE A 32 -4.60 5.13 -12.57
N PRO A 33 -3.79 5.56 -11.60
CA PRO A 33 -2.33 5.55 -11.74
C PRO A 33 -1.78 4.16 -12.07
N VAL A 34 -0.83 4.07 -13.00
CA VAL A 34 -0.25 2.80 -13.49
C VAL A 34 0.24 1.87 -12.35
N GLN A 35 0.80 2.45 -11.28
CA GLN A 35 1.25 1.71 -10.11
C GLN A 35 0.08 1.02 -9.36
N GLN A 36 -1.08 1.67 -9.25
CA GLN A 36 -2.27 1.08 -8.64
C GLN A 36 -2.81 -0.07 -9.51
N VAL A 37 -2.81 0.12 -10.83
CA VAL A 37 -3.20 -0.92 -11.79
C VAL A 37 -2.29 -2.15 -11.66
N ILE A 38 -0.97 -1.96 -11.59
CA ILE A 38 0.00 -3.03 -11.39
C ILE A 38 -0.24 -3.74 -10.04
N ASN A 39 -0.45 -2.98 -8.96
CA ASN A 39 -0.70 -3.55 -7.64
C ASN A 39 -1.99 -4.40 -7.63
N TRP A 40 -3.07 -3.91 -8.24
CA TRP A 40 -4.32 -4.68 -8.36
C TRP A 40 -4.16 -5.91 -9.24
N PHE A 41 -3.40 -5.81 -10.33
CA PHE A 41 -3.07 -6.97 -11.15
C PHE A 41 -2.33 -8.03 -10.33
N LEU A 42 -1.29 -7.65 -9.58
CA LEU A 42 -0.54 -8.56 -8.71
C LEU A 42 -1.44 -9.15 -7.61
N LYS A 43 -2.30 -8.35 -6.99
CA LYS A 43 -3.28 -8.79 -5.97
C LYS A 43 -4.28 -9.79 -6.57
N SER A 44 -4.84 -9.50 -7.74
CA SER A 44 -5.81 -10.39 -8.43
C SER A 44 -5.22 -11.75 -8.82
N ARG A 45 -3.91 -11.81 -9.04
CA ARG A 45 -3.19 -13.05 -9.38
C ARG A 45 -2.63 -13.79 -8.16
N GLY A 46 -2.89 -13.29 -6.95
CA GLY A 46 -2.33 -13.83 -5.71
C GLY A 46 -0.80 -13.74 -5.66
N ARG A 47 -0.20 -12.86 -6.48
CA ARG A 47 1.26 -12.69 -6.65
C ARG A 47 1.81 -11.57 -5.77
N THR A 48 1.10 -11.19 -4.71
CA THR A 48 1.70 -10.44 -3.61
C THR A 48 2.67 -11.37 -2.87
N THR A 49 3.97 -11.17 -3.10
CA THR A 49 5.08 -11.99 -2.54
C THR A 49 5.25 -11.89 -1.03
N VAL A 50 4.40 -11.14 -0.34
CA VAL A 50 4.42 -11.02 1.11
C VAL A 50 3.02 -11.44 1.58
N SER A 51 2.93 -12.47 2.40
CA SER A 51 1.72 -12.67 3.19
C SER A 51 1.57 -11.43 4.06
N THR A 52 0.76 -10.48 3.63
CA THR A 52 0.57 -9.22 4.35
C THR A 52 0.09 -9.57 5.74
N ASN A 53 0.96 -9.34 6.73
CA ASN A 53 0.61 -9.55 8.12
C ASN A 53 -0.29 -8.39 8.52
N PHE A 54 -1.61 -8.57 8.42
CA PHE A 54 -2.61 -7.55 8.73
C PHE A 54 -2.52 -7.04 10.18
N TRP A 55 -2.03 -7.88 11.10
CA TRP A 55 -1.71 -7.41 12.44
C TRP A 55 -0.57 -6.38 12.44
N ASN A 56 0.46 -6.53 11.60
CA ASN A 56 1.52 -5.52 11.48
C ASN A 56 1.00 -4.22 10.88
N LEU A 57 0.14 -4.29 9.85
CA LEU A 57 -0.49 -3.09 9.27
C LEU A 57 -1.33 -2.36 10.32
N TYR A 58 -2.13 -3.11 11.07
CA TYR A 58 -2.93 -2.57 12.16
C TYR A 58 -2.05 -1.95 13.26
N ALA A 59 -1.14 -2.73 13.84
CA ALA A 59 -0.43 -2.35 15.06
C ALA A 59 0.65 -1.28 14.85
N ARG A 60 1.23 -1.16 13.66
CA ARG A 60 2.31 -0.19 13.36
C ARG A 60 1.84 1.09 12.71
N SER A 61 0.85 1.00 11.81
CA SER A 61 0.39 2.13 11.01
C SER A 61 -0.98 2.59 11.50
N TYR A 62 -2.01 1.78 11.27
CA TYR A 62 -3.40 2.16 11.53
C TYR A 62 -3.67 2.58 12.98
N PHE A 63 -3.24 1.76 13.95
CA PHE A 63 -3.46 2.02 15.37
C PHE A 63 -2.78 3.31 15.83
N LYS A 64 -1.60 3.61 15.30
CA LYS A 64 -0.86 4.84 15.66
C LYS A 64 -1.66 6.06 15.25
N ASP A 65 -2.18 6.07 14.03
CA ASP A 65 -2.92 7.21 13.47
C ASP A 65 -4.35 7.32 14.05
N HIS A 66 -4.90 6.21 14.58
CA HIS A 66 -6.26 6.14 15.13
C HIS A 66 -6.31 5.79 16.63
N THR A 67 -5.25 6.09 17.38
CA THR A 67 -5.08 5.59 18.76
C THR A 67 -6.28 5.90 19.66
N GLU A 68 -6.79 7.13 19.63
CA GLU A 68 -7.94 7.54 20.45
C GLU A 68 -9.23 6.78 20.09
N GLN A 69 -9.48 6.62 18.79
CA GLN A 69 -10.65 5.89 18.30
C GLN A 69 -10.59 4.41 18.67
N GLU A 70 -9.43 3.78 18.53
CA GLU A 70 -9.26 2.36 18.85
C GLU A 70 -9.32 2.12 20.37
N LEU A 71 -8.81 3.04 21.19
CA LEU A 71 -8.96 2.97 22.65
C LEU A 71 -10.40 3.17 23.11
N ALA A 72 -11.16 4.05 22.45
CA ALA A 72 -12.58 4.24 22.75
C ALA A 72 -13.38 2.95 22.56
N ARG A 73 -13.00 2.07 21.62
CA ARG A 73 -13.67 0.77 21.38
C ARG A 73 -13.54 -0.19 22.56
N VAL A 74 -12.44 -0.12 23.30
CA VAL A 74 -12.22 -0.91 24.53
C VAL A 74 -12.62 -0.13 25.80
N GLY A 75 -13.26 1.03 25.66
CA GLY A 75 -13.67 1.88 26.79
C GLY A 75 -12.49 2.53 27.53
N LEU A 76 -11.32 2.60 26.91
CA LEU A 76 -10.11 3.20 27.48
C LEU A 76 -9.85 4.58 26.88
N LYS A 77 -9.08 5.39 27.59
CA LYS A 77 -8.55 6.67 27.11
C LYS A 77 -7.05 6.60 26.99
N LEU A 78 -6.47 7.50 26.20
CA LEU A 78 -5.02 7.59 26.05
C LEU A 78 -4.37 7.77 27.44
N PRO A 79 -3.28 7.06 27.73
CA PRO A 79 -2.50 7.28 28.94
C PRO A 79 -2.06 8.74 29.05
N ALA A 80 -2.25 9.35 30.23
CA ALA A 80 -1.94 10.78 30.45
C ALA A 80 -0.44 11.10 30.35
N ASP A 81 0.42 10.07 30.40
CA ASP A 81 1.87 10.14 30.22
C ASP A 81 2.30 10.10 28.74
N GLY A 82 1.35 10.05 27.80
CA GLY A 82 1.64 9.93 26.37
C GLY A 82 2.21 8.56 25.99
N GLY A 83 2.17 7.59 26.91
CA GLY A 83 2.61 6.23 26.67
C GLY A 83 1.77 5.53 25.61
N SER A 84 2.42 4.69 24.80
CA SER A 84 1.68 3.89 23.83
C SER A 84 1.02 2.68 24.51
N PRO A 85 -0.26 2.39 24.23
CA PRO A 85 -0.94 1.24 24.81
C PRO A 85 -0.17 -0.08 24.61
N GLY A 86 -0.12 -0.89 25.66
CA GLY A 86 0.56 -2.18 25.65
C GLY A 86 -0.03 -3.16 24.62
N MET A 87 0.75 -4.20 24.28
CA MET A 87 0.38 -5.18 23.26
C MET A 87 -0.99 -5.81 23.49
N SER A 88 -1.32 -6.15 24.73
CA SER A 88 -2.62 -6.75 25.10
C SER A 88 -3.82 -5.85 24.80
N ILE A 89 -3.67 -4.53 24.97
CA ILE A 89 -4.73 -3.55 24.64
C ILE A 89 -4.87 -3.48 23.12
N ARG A 90 -3.77 -3.37 22.38
CA ARG A 90 -3.81 -3.33 20.91
C ARG A 90 -4.42 -4.58 20.30
N THR A 91 -4.15 -5.76 20.86
CA THR A 91 -4.77 -7.02 20.40
C THR A 91 -6.27 -7.00 20.60
N LYS A 92 -6.77 -6.55 21.76
CA LYS A 92 -8.21 -6.39 22.00
C LYS A 92 -8.85 -5.39 21.05
N CYS A 93 -8.21 -4.24 20.82
CA CYS A 93 -8.70 -3.27 19.85
C CYS A 93 -8.75 -3.86 18.44
N TYR A 94 -7.78 -4.69 18.05
CA TYR A 94 -7.76 -5.35 16.75
C TYR A 94 -8.87 -6.40 16.61
N ASP A 95 -9.16 -7.15 17.67
CA ASP A 95 -10.27 -8.10 17.66
C ASP A 95 -11.61 -7.38 17.48
N LEU A 96 -11.84 -6.30 18.23
CA LEU A 96 -13.02 -5.45 18.05
C LEU A 96 -13.06 -4.76 16.69
N PHE A 97 -11.91 -4.37 16.12
CA PHE A 97 -11.80 -3.82 14.78
C PHE A 97 -12.27 -4.84 13.74
N LYS A 98 -11.87 -6.11 13.85
CA LYS A 98 -12.35 -7.18 12.97
C LYS A 98 -13.84 -7.45 13.17
N GLU A 99 -14.34 -7.43 14.40
CA GLU A 99 -15.77 -7.62 14.68
C GLU A 99 -16.63 -6.50 14.09
N ALA A 100 -16.13 -5.26 14.10
CA ALA A 100 -16.81 -4.12 13.47
C ALA A 100 -16.78 -4.17 11.94
N PHE A 101 -15.76 -4.81 11.35
CA PHE A 101 -15.52 -4.86 9.90
C PHE A 101 -15.19 -6.27 9.40
N PRO A 102 -16.04 -7.28 9.62
CA PRO A 102 -15.68 -8.69 9.44
C PRO A 102 -15.22 -9.02 8.01
N ASP A 103 -15.86 -8.40 7.01
CA ASP A 103 -15.58 -8.65 5.60
C ASP A 103 -14.56 -7.67 5.00
N THR A 104 -14.38 -6.49 5.61
CA THR A 104 -13.65 -5.37 5.00
C THR A 104 -12.40 -4.96 5.77
N TYR A 105 -12.13 -5.51 6.96
CA TYR A 105 -10.99 -5.11 7.80
C TYR A 105 -9.65 -5.21 7.06
N LYS A 106 -9.48 -6.22 6.20
CA LYS A 106 -8.25 -6.42 5.41
C LYS A 106 -8.08 -5.30 4.39
N ASP A 107 -9.14 -4.97 3.67
CA ASP A 107 -9.08 -3.91 2.66
C ASP A 107 -8.92 -2.54 3.29
N ILE A 108 -9.57 -2.26 4.43
CA ILE A 108 -9.36 -1.02 5.20
C ILE A 108 -7.88 -0.87 5.56
N LEU A 109 -7.25 -1.93 6.07
CA LEU A 109 -5.84 -1.90 6.45
C LEU A 109 -4.90 -1.77 5.25
N SER A 110 -5.20 -2.47 4.15
CA SER A 110 -4.41 -2.36 2.92
C SER A 110 -4.51 -0.96 2.32
N VAL A 111 -5.72 -0.40 2.20
CA VAL A 111 -5.92 0.96 1.65
C VAL A 111 -5.26 2.00 2.54
N HIS A 112 -5.38 1.86 3.87
CA HIS A 112 -4.68 2.75 4.79
C HIS A 112 -3.16 2.72 4.58
N ASP A 113 -2.56 1.53 4.53
CA ASP A 113 -1.13 1.39 4.30
C ASP A 113 -0.68 1.98 2.95
N GLU A 114 -1.44 1.72 1.88
CA GLU A 114 -1.20 2.30 0.56
C GLU A 114 -1.26 3.84 0.60
N VAL A 115 -2.27 4.42 1.25
CA VAL A 115 -2.41 5.88 1.41
C VAL A 115 -1.27 6.45 2.24
N THR A 116 -0.86 5.79 3.33
CA THR A 116 0.27 6.22 4.16
C THR A 116 1.57 6.21 3.35
N ILE A 117 1.84 5.17 2.55
CA ILE A 117 3.03 5.08 1.69
C ILE A 117 3.04 6.20 0.65
N LEU A 118 1.90 6.45 -0.01
CA LEU A 118 1.77 7.51 -1.01
C LEU A 118 1.92 8.91 -0.40
N SER A 119 1.46 9.08 0.84
CA SER A 119 1.52 10.35 1.58
C SER A 119 2.87 10.57 2.27
N ALA A 120 3.65 9.51 2.50
CA ALA A 120 4.95 9.56 3.19
C ALA A 120 6.05 10.27 2.37
N THR A 121 5.82 10.55 1.08
CA THR A 121 6.71 11.40 0.30
C THR A 121 6.17 12.82 0.28
N PRO A 122 6.77 13.79 1.00
CA PRO A 122 6.42 15.18 0.85
C PRO A 122 6.94 15.65 -0.51
N GLN A 123 6.13 15.45 -1.55
CA GLN A 123 6.40 16.02 -2.84
C GLN A 123 6.01 17.50 -2.80
N THR A 124 7.01 18.36 -2.94
CA THR A 124 6.78 19.78 -3.24
C THR A 124 6.07 19.91 -4.59
N VAL A 125 5.36 21.02 -4.80
CA VAL A 125 4.75 21.36 -6.11
C VAL A 125 5.82 21.28 -7.23
N SER A 126 7.06 21.67 -6.93
CA SER A 126 8.21 21.52 -7.84
C SER A 126 8.57 20.08 -8.16
N GLN A 127 8.55 19.16 -7.18
CA GLN A 127 8.83 17.74 -7.45
C GLN A 127 7.73 17.09 -8.29
N ARG A 128 6.45 17.45 -8.04
CA ARG A 128 5.35 17.05 -8.93
C ARG A 128 5.52 17.62 -10.34
N GLY A 129 5.94 18.88 -10.45
CA GLY A 129 6.22 19.54 -11.72
C GLY A 129 7.42 18.95 -12.48
N GLN A 130 8.47 18.53 -11.77
CA GLN A 130 9.64 17.87 -12.36
C GLN A 130 9.32 16.47 -12.87
N GLU A 131 8.58 15.68 -12.09
CA GLU A 131 8.08 14.39 -12.56
C GLU A 131 7.20 14.56 -13.79
N PHE A 132 6.25 15.51 -13.77
CA PHE A 132 5.42 15.84 -14.94
C PHE A 132 6.24 16.24 -16.19
N GLN A 133 7.26 17.09 -16.02
CA GLN A 133 8.18 17.48 -17.11
C GLN A 133 9.00 16.31 -17.66
N LYS A 134 9.38 15.36 -16.81
CA LYS A 134 10.14 14.16 -17.20
C LYS A 134 9.31 13.22 -18.09
N TYR A 135 8.00 13.17 -17.84
CA TYR A 135 7.04 12.49 -18.72
C TYR A 135 6.80 13.26 -20.02
N TYR A 136 6.66 14.59 -19.96
CA TYR A 136 6.35 15.40 -21.14
C TYR A 136 7.50 15.52 -22.15
N ARG A 137 8.77 15.48 -21.70
CA ARG A 137 9.94 15.49 -22.61
C ARG A 137 10.24 14.15 -23.30
N ARG A 138 9.46 13.11 -23.00
CA ARG A 138 9.55 11.79 -23.64
C ARG A 138 8.42 11.52 -24.65
N MET A 139 7.50 12.48 -24.83
CA MET A 139 6.68 12.61 -26.04
C MET A 139 7.44 13.42 -27.09
#